data_AF-A0A2T2RFS4-F1
#
_entry.id   AF-A0A2T2RFS4-F1
#
_cell.length_a   1.000
_cell.length_b   1.000
_cell.length_c   1.000
_cell.angle_alpha   90.00
_cell.angle_beta   90.00
_cell.angle_gamma   90.00
#
_symmetry.space_group_name_H-M   'P 1'
#
loop_
_entity.id
_entity.type
_entity.pdbx_description
1 polymer ?
#
loop_
_entity_poly.entity_id
_entity_poly.type
_entity_poly.pdbx_seq_one_letter_code
_entity_poly.pdbx_strand_id
1 'polypeptide(L)' 'MPKYVIWGSYCDNVKEKRAPFRQAHLDGLKAQKEAGTLLTIGPTKDVNYLS' A
#
# COMPACT_ATOMS: atom_id res chain seq x y z
N MET A 1 1.66 22.51 3.89
CA MET A 1 0.81 21.47 4.51
C MET A 1 1.69 20.46 5.24
N PRO A 2 1.31 20.04 6.45
CA PRO A 2 1.99 18.97 7.19
C PRO A 2 2.12 17.70 6.35
N LYS A 3 3.17 16.92 6.61
CA LYS A 3 3.39 15.61 5.98
C LYS A 3 3.29 14.55 7.07
N TYR A 4 2.69 13.42 6.72
CA TYR A 4 2.45 12.33 7.64
C TYR A 4 3.09 11.05 7.11
N VAL A 5 3.54 10.21 8.03
CA VAL A 5 4.03 8.86 7.73
C VAL A 5 3.03 7.88 8.33
N ILE A 6 2.56 6.93 7.53
CA ILE A 6 1.68 5.85 7.96
C ILE A 6 2.46 4.54 7.85
N TRP A 7 2.45 3.76 8.94
CA TRP A 7 3.06 2.44 9.02
C TRP A 7 2.08 1.52 9.77
N GLY A 8 1.81 0.33 9.22
CA GLY A 8 1.28 -0.82 9.94
C GLY A 8 1.92 -2.13 9.51
N SER A 9 1.65 -3.21 10.24
CA SER A 9 2.02 -4.58 9.88
C SER A 9 0.87 -5.26 9.13
N TYR A 10 1.17 -6.25 8.29
CA TYR A 10 0.12 -7.04 7.66
C TYR A 10 -0.48 -8.06 8.62
N CYS A 11 -1.73 -8.43 8.36
CA CYS A 11 -2.41 -9.52 9.04
C CYS A 11 -2.13 -10.86 8.35
N ASP A 12 -2.47 -11.96 9.02
CA ASP A 12 -2.36 -13.30 8.42
C ASP A 12 -3.19 -13.40 7.13
N ASN A 13 -2.64 -14.10 6.14
CA ASN A 13 -3.24 -14.32 4.82
C ASN A 13 -3.59 -13.01 4.09
N VAL A 14 -2.73 -11.99 4.22
CA VAL A 14 -2.95 -10.67 3.61
C VAL A 14 -3.08 -10.73 2.09
N LYS A 15 -2.43 -11.69 1.41
CA LYS A 15 -2.49 -11.83 -0.05
C LYS A 15 -3.90 -12.17 -0.52
N GLU A 16 -4.51 -13.16 0.12
CA GLU A 16 -5.85 -13.65 -0.16
C GLU A 16 -6.87 -12.58 0.21
N LYS A 17 -6.73 -11.99 1.41
CA LYS A 17 -7.64 -10.95 1.90
C LYS A 17 -7.61 -9.68 1.05
N ARG A 18 -6.44 -9.29 0.51
CA ARG A 18 -6.31 -8.06 -0.30
C ARG A 18 -6.62 -8.26 -1.78
N ALA A 19 -6.63 -9.50 -2.29
CA ALA A 19 -6.81 -9.76 -3.72
C ALA A 19 -8.08 -9.10 -4.29
N PRO A 20 -9.27 -9.19 -3.64
CA PRO A 20 -10.49 -8.55 -4.15
C PRO A 20 -10.40 -7.01 -4.20
N PHE A 21 -9.57 -6.40 -3.34
CA PHE A 21 -9.48 -4.94 -3.18
C PHE A 21 -8.27 -4.33 -3.89
N ARG A 22 -7.41 -5.17 -4.50
CA ARG A 22 -6.11 -4.76 -5.01
C ARG A 22 -6.23 -3.66 -6.06
N GLN A 23 -7.13 -3.82 -7.03
CA GLN A 23 -7.22 -2.86 -8.13
C GLN A 23 -7.72 -1.49 -7.64
N ALA A 24 -8.79 -1.48 -6.85
CA ALA A 24 -9.33 -0.24 -6.26
C ALA A 24 -8.28 0.49 -5.39
N HIS A 25 -7.47 -0.27 -4.63
CA HIS A 25 -6.36 0.30 -3.87
C HIS A 25 -5.30 0.96 -4.77
N LEU A 26 -4.88 0.27 -5.85
CA LEU A 26 -3.90 0.80 -6.80
C LEU A 26 -4.42 2.03 -7.56
N ASP A 27 -5.69 2.03 -7.96
CA ASP A 27 -6.33 3.17 -8.61
C ASP A 27 -6.39 4.39 -7.67
N GLY A 28 -6.70 4.16 -6.40
CA GLY A 28 -6.67 5.20 -5.37
C GLY A 28 -5.27 5.79 -5.16
N LEU A 29 -4.22 4.96 -5.10
CA LEU A 29 -2.84 5.43 -4.99
C LEU A 29 -2.40 6.25 -6.20
N LYS A 30 -2.81 5.82 -7.41
CA LYS A 30 -2.54 6.57 -8.65
C LYS A 30 -3.18 7.95 -8.60
N ALA A 31 -4.47 8.03 -8.26
CA ALA A 31 -5.19 9.30 -8.15
C ALA A 31 -4.55 10.24 -7.10
N GLN A 32 -4.12 9.70 -5.96
CA GLN A 32 -3.42 10.48 -4.93
C GLN A 32 -2.04 10.99 -5.41
N LYS A 33 -1.34 10.21 -6.23
CA LYS A 33 -0.05 10.62 -6.81
C LYS A 33 -0.25 11.74 -7.83
N GLU A 34 -1.27 11.64 -8.68
CA GLU A 34 -1.65 12.66 -9.65
C GLU A 34 -2.10 13.96 -8.96
N ALA A 35 -2.83 13.85 -7.84
CA ALA A 35 -3.23 15.00 -7.02
C ALA A 35 -2.09 15.62 -6.18
N GLY A 36 -0.89 15.03 -6.19
CA GLY A 36 0.25 15.50 -5.40
C GLY A 36 0.11 15.31 -3.88
N THR A 37 -0.88 14.54 -3.42
CA THR A 37 -1.11 14.24 -2.00
C THR A 37 -0.24 13.07 -1.53
N LEU A 38 -0.03 12.07 -2.38
CA LEU A 38 0.87 10.95 -2.12
C LEU A 38 2.30 11.28 -2.57
N LEU A 39 3.20 11.45 -1.61
CA LEU A 39 4.61 11.69 -1.91
C LEU A 39 5.30 10.42 -2.41
N THR A 40 5.22 9.35 -1.62
CA THR A 40 5.74 8.02 -1.95
C THR A 40 5.03 6.95 -1.13
N ILE A 41 5.05 5.71 -1.61
CA ILE A 41 4.66 4.52 -0.84
C ILE A 41 5.82 3.53 -0.95
N GLY A 42 6.37 3.16 0.21
CA GLY A 42 7.54 2.28 0.31
C GLY A 42 7.24 0.83 -0.08
N PRO A 43 8.27 0.02 -0.39
CA PRO A 43 8.09 -1.31 -0.93
C PRO A 43 7.32 -2.20 0.05
N THR A 44 6.26 -2.84 -0.43
CA THR A 44 5.51 -3.89 0.26
C THR A 44 6.32 -5.19 0.34
N LYS A 45 7.58 -5.14 0.79
CA LYS A 45 8.36 -6.35 1.11
C LYS A 45 7.87 -6.89 2.45
N ASP A 46 6.64 -7.39 2.44
CA ASP A 46 6.17 -8.29 3.46
C ASP A 46 5.21 -9.30 2.82
N VAL A 47 5.74 -10.52 2.68
CA VAL A 47 5.12 -11.84 2.49
C VAL A 47 6.21 -12.93 2.23
N ASN A 48 7.32 -12.86 2.98
CA ASN A 48 8.51 -13.76 3.06
C ASN A 48 9.72 -13.52 2.12
N TYR A 49 10.92 -13.48 2.71
CA TYR A 49 12.21 -13.85 2.09
C TYR A 49 12.92 -14.86 3.02
N LEU A 50 12.88 -16.15 2.63
CA LEU A 50 13.94 -17.17 2.75
C LEU A 50 13.35 -18.47 2.14
N SER A 51 13.58 -18.65 0.85
CA SER A 51 13.57 -19.94 0.13
C SER A 51 14.79 -19.97 -0.77
#